data_AF-A0A833PGI6-F1
#
_entry.id   AF-A0A833PGI6-F1
#
_cell.length_a   1.000
_cell.length_b   1.000
_cell.length_c   1.000
_cell.angle_alpha   90.00
_cell.angle_beta   90.00
_cell.angle_gamma   90.00
#
_symmetry.space_group_name_H-M   'P 1'
#
loop_
_entity.id
_entity.type
_entity.pdbx_description
1 polymer ?
#
loop_
_entity_poly.entity_id
_entity_poly.type
_entity_poly.pdbx_seq_one_letter_code
_entity_poly.pdbx_strand_id
1 'polypeptide(L)'
;MKKLLMIALTTFASSVSFAENLQCEKSYEIFNKQGDEEIEILKNGSLDDVIHYYDQIEYDRKLKPKHPGQTFSSGEWISDAKYREDIQIQQDLAKDQSYKNIDASFLKPKLNYISSIEEVCVVPMRSHDEMFKKKMLTEADVIFVRDIKTNDWRRFIYLGVEDKKDFVEFFPDFPKSTTLSKMLIDNKDFAESASEFALLILQEMGVEITDEAKDMVKEQSEPIRAKLKANGY
;
A
#
# COMPACT_ATOMS: atom_id res chain seq x y z
N MET A 1 -4.85 -7.83 75.22
CA MET A 1 -6.01 -7.33 74.47
C MET A 1 -5.63 -7.20 73.01
N LYS A 2 -6.46 -7.80 72.15
CA LYS A 2 -6.37 -7.83 70.69
C LYS A 2 -6.35 -6.41 70.11
N LYS A 3 -5.54 -6.18 69.07
CA LYS A 3 -6.02 -5.71 67.76
C LYS A 3 -4.91 -5.84 66.72
N LEU A 4 -5.26 -6.55 65.65
CA LEU A 4 -4.46 -6.85 64.48
C LEU A 4 -4.08 -5.57 63.75
N LEU A 5 -2.84 -5.48 63.27
CA LEU A 5 -2.52 -4.68 62.10
C LEU A 5 -2.14 -5.66 60.99
N MET A 6 -3.14 -5.89 60.14
CA MET A 6 -3.09 -6.68 58.93
C MET A 6 -2.02 -6.12 57.98
N ILE A 7 -1.18 -7.02 57.49
CA ILE A 7 -0.91 -7.27 56.07
C ILE A 7 -1.07 -6.02 55.17
N ALA A 8 0.03 -5.31 54.96
CA ALA A 8 0.22 -4.52 53.75
C ALA A 8 1.14 -5.31 52.80
N LEU A 9 0.67 -6.49 52.37
CA LEU A 9 1.01 -7.02 51.05
C LEU A 9 0.20 -6.20 50.05
N THR A 10 0.57 -4.94 49.85
CA THR A 10 0.18 -4.26 48.62
C THR A 10 1.06 -4.86 47.56
N THR A 11 0.56 -5.97 46.99
CA THR A 11 0.65 -6.29 45.58
C THR A 11 1.36 -5.17 44.82
N PHE A 12 2.59 -5.44 44.41
CA PHE A 12 3.02 -5.03 43.09
C PHE A 12 1.92 -5.52 42.17
N ALA A 13 0.90 -4.67 41.95
CA ALA A 13 0.03 -4.78 40.82
C ALA A 13 1.03 -4.65 39.69
N SER A 14 1.44 -5.81 39.19
CA SER A 14 2.15 -5.97 37.95
C SER A 14 1.30 -5.15 37.00
N SER A 15 1.74 -3.93 36.74
CA SER A 15 1.52 -3.31 35.46
C SER A 15 2.23 -4.23 34.47
N VAL A 16 1.58 -5.36 34.17
CA VAL A 16 1.37 -5.77 32.79
C VAL A 16 0.73 -4.55 32.14
N SER A 17 1.59 -3.55 31.89
CA SER A 17 1.53 -2.78 30.69
C SER A 17 1.24 -3.82 29.64
N PHE A 18 0.02 -3.78 29.11
CA PHE A 18 -0.31 -4.44 27.89
C PHE A 18 0.67 -3.85 26.87
N ALA A 19 1.88 -4.41 26.81
CA ALA A 19 2.55 -4.60 25.56
C ALA A 19 1.57 -5.48 24.79
N GLU A 20 0.59 -4.84 24.16
CA GLU A 20 -0.16 -5.44 23.08
C GLU A 20 0.93 -6.05 22.21
N ASN A 21 0.95 -7.38 22.20
CA ASN A 21 2.00 -8.12 21.55
C ASN A 21 1.84 -7.77 20.07
N LEU A 22 2.66 -6.86 19.56
CA LEU A 22 2.54 -6.38 18.19
C LEU A 22 2.54 -7.61 17.27
N GLN A 23 1.57 -7.67 16.37
CA GLN A 23 1.27 -8.87 15.59
C GLN A 23 1.88 -8.84 14.19
N CYS A 24 2.46 -7.72 13.75
CA CYS A 24 2.93 -7.56 12.36
C CYS A 24 3.75 -8.75 11.81
N GLU A 25 4.88 -9.12 12.43
CA GLU A 25 5.72 -10.23 11.94
C GLU A 25 5.00 -11.58 11.97
N LYS A 26 4.04 -11.76 12.90
CA LYS A 26 3.24 -12.98 13.01
C LYS A 26 2.09 -13.03 12.00
N SER A 27 1.83 -11.91 11.31
CA SER A 27 0.67 -11.74 10.43
C SER A 27 1.05 -11.83 8.94
N TYR A 28 2.29 -12.20 8.59
CA TYR A 28 2.72 -12.29 7.19
C TYR A 28 1.91 -13.32 6.39
N GLU A 29 1.42 -14.39 7.01
CA GLU A 29 0.50 -15.32 6.36
C GLU A 29 -0.81 -14.62 5.94
N ILE A 30 -1.32 -13.69 6.74
CA ILE A 30 -2.50 -12.87 6.41
C ILE A 30 -2.17 -11.96 5.23
N PHE A 31 -0.98 -11.33 5.24
CA PHE A 31 -0.56 -10.42 4.16
C PHE A 31 -0.39 -11.16 2.82
N ASN A 32 0.21 -12.34 2.85
CA ASN A 32 0.33 -13.21 1.67
C ASN A 32 -1.05 -13.64 1.17
N LYS A 33 -1.94 -14.07 2.08
CA LYS A 33 -3.31 -14.46 1.72
C LYS A 33 -4.08 -13.30 1.05
N GLN A 34 -3.86 -12.06 1.49
CA GLN A 34 -4.45 -10.90 0.83
C GLN A 34 -3.95 -10.75 -0.62
N GLY A 35 -2.65 -10.95 -0.86
CA GLY A 35 -2.09 -10.94 -2.20
C GLY A 35 -2.62 -12.08 -3.09
N ASP A 36 -2.70 -13.30 -2.54
CA ASP A 36 -3.21 -14.47 -3.27
C ASP A 36 -4.68 -14.28 -3.67
N GLU A 37 -5.51 -13.78 -2.74
CA GLU A 37 -6.93 -13.48 -3.00
C GLU A 37 -7.11 -12.35 -4.02
N GLU A 38 -6.28 -11.30 -3.95
CA GLU A 38 -6.26 -10.22 -4.94
C GLU A 38 -5.97 -10.75 -6.35
N ILE A 39 -4.96 -11.61 -6.49
CA ILE A 39 -4.60 -12.21 -7.79
C ILE A 39 -5.78 -13.04 -8.33
N GLU A 40 -6.42 -13.83 -7.48
CA GLU A 40 -7.54 -14.67 -7.88
C GLU A 40 -8.78 -13.84 -8.27
N ILE A 41 -9.11 -12.79 -7.52
CA ILE A 41 -10.28 -11.94 -7.80
C ILE A 41 -10.08 -11.06 -9.03
N LEU A 42 -8.86 -10.59 -9.30
CA LEU A 42 -8.53 -9.89 -10.55
C LEU A 42 -8.75 -10.80 -11.76
N LYS A 43 -8.31 -12.06 -11.68
CA LYS A 43 -8.46 -13.03 -12.80
C LYS A 43 -9.89 -13.50 -12.99
N ASN A 44 -10.60 -13.79 -11.90
CA ASN A 44 -11.84 -14.57 -11.97
C ASN A 44 -13.09 -13.78 -11.57
N GLY A 45 -12.95 -12.64 -10.88
CA GLY A 45 -14.07 -11.84 -10.38
C GLY A 45 -14.68 -10.90 -11.41
N SER A 46 -15.82 -10.30 -11.04
CA SER A 46 -16.34 -9.09 -11.67
C SER A 46 -15.56 -7.86 -11.20
N LEU A 47 -15.71 -6.72 -11.90
CA LEU A 47 -15.08 -5.47 -11.45
C LEU A 47 -15.59 -5.02 -10.07
N ASP A 48 -16.88 -5.25 -9.79
CA ASP A 48 -17.46 -4.88 -8.49
C ASP A 48 -16.93 -5.79 -7.36
N ASP A 49 -16.61 -7.06 -7.66
CA ASP A 49 -15.96 -7.95 -6.69
C ASP A 49 -14.56 -7.43 -6.32
N VAL A 50 -13.76 -7.00 -7.32
CA VAL A 50 -12.43 -6.42 -7.10
C VAL A 50 -12.52 -5.14 -6.25
N ILE A 51 -13.43 -4.23 -6.60
CA ILE A 51 -13.62 -2.97 -5.85
C ILE A 51 -14.05 -3.28 -4.42
N HIS A 52 -14.99 -4.21 -4.23
CA HIS A 52 -15.44 -4.60 -2.90
C HIS A 52 -14.31 -5.18 -2.06
N TYR A 53 -13.44 -5.99 -2.67
CA TYR A 53 -12.27 -6.53 -2.01
C TYR A 53 -11.30 -5.44 -1.58
N TYR A 54 -11.00 -4.48 -2.47
CA TYR A 54 -10.17 -3.32 -2.14
C TYR A 54 -10.76 -2.47 -1.01
N ASP A 55 -12.07 -2.24 -0.97
CA ASP A 55 -12.74 -1.56 0.16
C ASP A 55 -12.50 -2.25 1.52
N GLN A 56 -12.23 -3.56 1.53
CA GLN A 56 -11.95 -4.32 2.74
C GLN A 56 -10.47 -4.26 3.14
N ILE A 57 -9.55 -4.35 2.18
CA ILE A 57 -8.12 -4.55 2.46
C ILE A 57 -7.28 -3.29 2.34
N GLU A 58 -7.71 -2.27 1.60
CA GLU A 58 -6.97 -1.01 1.47
C GLU A 58 -7.29 -0.08 2.64
N TYR A 59 -6.25 0.55 3.20
CA TYR A 59 -6.39 1.38 4.40
C TYR A 59 -7.00 2.75 4.08
N ASP A 60 -6.62 3.37 2.96
CA ASP A 60 -7.13 4.67 2.51
C ASP A 60 -8.67 4.67 2.36
N ARG A 61 -9.26 3.51 2.07
CA ARG A 61 -10.71 3.30 1.99
C ARG A 61 -11.46 3.65 3.27
N LYS A 62 -10.81 3.52 4.44
CA LYS A 62 -11.40 3.95 5.72
C LYS A 62 -11.66 5.46 5.75
N LEU A 63 -10.96 6.25 4.94
CA LEU A 63 -11.14 7.70 4.86
C LEU A 63 -12.08 8.16 3.75
N LYS A 64 -12.58 7.25 2.89
CA LYS A 64 -13.55 7.58 1.84
C LYS A 64 -14.76 8.40 2.32
N PRO A 65 -15.33 8.19 3.54
CA PRO A 65 -16.41 9.05 4.04
C PRO A 65 -16.06 10.55 4.18
N LYS A 66 -14.76 10.90 4.25
CA LYS A 66 -14.29 12.30 4.28
C LYS A 66 -14.05 12.88 2.88
N HIS A 67 -13.99 12.04 1.86
CA HIS A 67 -13.69 12.38 0.47
C HIS A 67 -14.80 11.85 -0.46
N PRO A 68 -16.03 12.38 -0.35
CA PRO A 68 -17.20 11.82 -1.04
C PRO A 68 -17.06 11.88 -2.57
N GLY A 69 -17.31 10.74 -3.23
CA GLY A 69 -17.17 10.59 -4.69
C GLY A 69 -15.72 10.47 -5.17
N GLN A 70 -14.77 10.35 -4.25
CA GLN A 70 -13.37 10.19 -4.54
C GLN A 70 -12.80 8.93 -3.88
N THR A 71 -11.71 8.47 -4.48
CA THR A 71 -10.93 7.32 -4.05
C THR A 71 -9.46 7.69 -4.13
N PHE A 72 -8.67 7.33 -3.12
CA PHE A 72 -7.23 7.53 -3.18
C PHE A 72 -6.60 6.47 -4.07
N SER A 73 -5.78 6.89 -5.03
CA SER A 73 -5.04 5.98 -5.92
C SER A 73 -3.81 6.71 -6.46
N SER A 74 -2.69 6.00 -6.61
CA SER A 74 -1.47 6.54 -7.21
C SER A 74 -0.96 7.85 -6.58
N GLY A 75 -1.18 8.04 -5.27
CA GLY A 75 -0.72 9.21 -4.53
C GLY A 75 -1.67 10.41 -4.53
N GLU A 76 -2.91 10.27 -5.00
CA GLU A 76 -3.90 11.35 -5.03
C GLU A 76 -5.36 10.87 -4.91
N TRP A 77 -6.26 11.79 -4.52
CA TRP A 77 -7.70 11.55 -4.52
C TRP A 77 -8.30 11.77 -5.92
N ILE A 78 -8.60 10.69 -6.63
CA ILE A 78 -9.24 10.72 -7.95
C ILE A 78 -10.75 10.49 -7.86
N SER A 79 -11.49 10.76 -8.94
CA SER A 79 -12.93 10.45 -8.97
C SER A 79 -13.18 8.95 -8.93
N ASP A 80 -14.29 8.52 -8.32
CA ASP A 80 -14.69 7.11 -8.29
C ASP A 80 -14.83 6.51 -9.71
N ALA A 81 -15.23 7.31 -10.70
CA ALA A 81 -15.31 6.88 -12.09
C ALA A 81 -13.91 6.58 -12.67
N LYS A 82 -12.94 7.49 -12.48
CA LYS A 82 -11.56 7.28 -12.95
C LYS A 82 -10.91 6.09 -12.24
N TYR A 83 -11.15 5.95 -10.94
CA TYR A 83 -10.68 4.79 -10.19
C TYR A 83 -11.23 3.48 -10.76
N ARG A 84 -12.53 3.45 -11.08
CA ARG A 84 -13.16 2.28 -11.69
C ARG A 84 -12.56 1.95 -13.07
N GLU A 85 -12.22 2.95 -13.87
CA GLU A 85 -11.51 2.77 -15.14
C GLU A 85 -10.11 2.19 -14.92
N ASP A 86 -9.37 2.68 -13.93
CA ASP A 86 -8.02 2.19 -13.62
C ASP A 86 -8.02 0.73 -13.14
N ILE A 87 -8.99 0.36 -12.28
CA ILE A 87 -9.14 -1.03 -11.84
C ILE A 87 -9.60 -1.93 -13.00
N GLN A 88 -10.45 -1.43 -13.92
CA GLN A 88 -10.81 -2.20 -15.12
C GLN A 88 -9.57 -2.53 -15.96
N ILE A 89 -8.67 -1.55 -16.18
CA ILE A 89 -7.42 -1.77 -16.92
C ILE A 89 -6.56 -2.83 -16.22
N GLN A 90 -6.37 -2.73 -14.90
CA GLN A 90 -5.61 -3.73 -14.14
C GLN A 90 -6.24 -5.13 -14.23
N GLN A 91 -7.58 -5.20 -14.17
CA GLN A 91 -8.30 -6.46 -14.28
C GLN A 91 -8.18 -7.07 -15.68
N ASP A 92 -8.26 -6.26 -16.72
CA ASP A 92 -8.11 -6.70 -18.12
C ASP A 92 -6.73 -7.31 -18.35
N LEU A 93 -5.67 -6.63 -17.86
CA LEU A 93 -4.29 -7.13 -17.92
C LEU A 93 -4.09 -8.45 -17.13
N ALA A 94 -4.80 -8.63 -16.01
CA ALA A 94 -4.74 -9.88 -15.27
C ALA A 94 -5.47 -11.02 -16.01
N LYS A 95 -6.62 -10.74 -16.61
CA LYS A 95 -7.49 -11.70 -17.32
C LYS A 95 -6.87 -12.19 -18.63
N ASP A 96 -6.27 -11.30 -19.39
CA ASP A 96 -5.61 -11.64 -20.66
C ASP A 96 -4.19 -12.20 -20.47
N GLN A 97 -3.73 -12.28 -19.22
CA GLN A 97 -2.39 -12.73 -18.82
C GLN A 97 -1.24 -11.80 -19.27
N SER A 98 -1.54 -10.57 -19.66
CA SER A 98 -0.57 -9.53 -19.93
C SER A 98 0.12 -9.04 -18.66
N TYR A 99 -0.49 -9.23 -17.48
CA TYR A 99 0.13 -9.02 -16.17
C TYR A 99 0.02 -10.28 -15.29
N LYS A 100 1.11 -10.62 -14.62
CA LYS A 100 1.17 -11.71 -13.64
C LYS A 100 2.08 -11.33 -12.48
N ASN A 101 1.60 -11.50 -11.26
CA ASN A 101 2.47 -11.64 -10.11
C ASN A 101 3.06 -13.07 -10.11
N ILE A 102 4.39 -13.19 -10.07
CA ILE A 102 5.10 -14.48 -10.04
C ILE A 102 5.28 -14.92 -8.59
N ASP A 103 5.84 -14.02 -7.78
CA ASP A 103 5.97 -14.18 -6.34
C ASP A 103 6.08 -12.81 -5.66
N ALA A 104 5.79 -12.78 -4.36
CA ALA A 104 6.06 -11.66 -3.51
C ALA A 104 6.62 -12.14 -2.16
N SER A 105 7.44 -11.30 -1.53
CA SER A 105 8.01 -11.57 -0.23
C SER A 105 8.08 -10.32 0.63
N PHE A 106 7.82 -10.48 1.91
CA PHE A 106 7.95 -9.44 2.91
C PHE A 106 9.30 -9.56 3.64
N LEU A 107 10.01 -8.44 3.73
CA LEU A 107 11.23 -8.31 4.51
C LEU A 107 10.90 -7.89 5.95
N LYS A 108 11.89 -7.97 6.85
CA LYS A 108 11.73 -7.56 8.24
C LYS A 108 11.12 -6.15 8.35
N PRO A 109 10.13 -5.92 9.25
CA PRO A 109 9.52 -4.60 9.39
C PRO A 109 10.54 -3.53 9.76
N LYS A 110 10.43 -2.36 9.12
CA LYS A 110 11.18 -1.15 9.46
C LYS A 110 10.64 -0.50 10.74
N LEU A 111 9.35 -0.66 10.97
CA LEU A 111 8.62 -0.02 12.06
C LEU A 111 7.43 -0.89 12.46
N ASN A 112 7.13 -0.93 13.75
CA ASN A 112 5.93 -1.57 14.29
C ASN A 112 5.60 -0.91 15.64
N TYR A 113 4.40 -0.31 15.77
CA TYR A 113 4.00 0.44 16.96
C TYR A 113 2.49 0.56 17.09
N ILE A 114 2.02 0.87 18.30
CA ILE A 114 0.63 1.29 18.53
C ILE A 114 0.56 2.79 18.32
N SER A 115 -0.31 3.20 17.41
CA SER A 115 -0.58 4.58 17.04
C SER A 115 -1.96 5.02 17.54
N SER A 116 -2.29 6.29 17.28
CA SER A 116 -3.63 6.85 17.48
C SER A 116 -4.71 6.23 16.59
N ILE A 117 -4.30 5.53 15.51
CA ILE A 117 -5.18 4.91 14.51
C ILE A 117 -5.12 3.38 14.53
N GLU A 118 -4.68 2.78 15.65
CA GLU A 118 -4.47 1.33 15.88
C GLU A 118 -3.00 0.87 15.70
N GLU A 119 -2.72 -0.43 15.53
CA GLU A 119 -1.35 -0.93 15.31
C GLU A 119 -0.92 -0.64 13.86
N VAL A 120 0.23 0.01 13.69
CA VAL A 120 0.81 0.36 12.39
C VAL A 120 2.17 -0.30 12.27
N CYS A 121 2.40 -0.98 11.15
CA CYS A 121 3.72 -1.49 10.80
C CYS A 121 4.10 -1.22 9.36
N VAL A 122 5.38 -0.95 9.14
CA VAL A 122 5.96 -0.69 7.83
C VAL A 122 6.81 -1.88 7.44
N VAL A 123 6.41 -2.56 6.38
CA VAL A 123 7.02 -3.80 5.92
C VAL A 123 7.50 -3.61 4.49
N PRO A 124 8.82 -3.64 4.24
CA PRO A 124 9.33 -3.63 2.89
C PRO A 124 8.91 -4.90 2.16
N MET A 125 8.46 -4.76 0.93
CA MET A 125 8.04 -5.85 0.05
C MET A 125 8.95 -5.91 -1.16
N ARG A 126 9.19 -7.12 -1.65
CA ARG A 126 9.73 -7.39 -2.98
C ARG A 126 8.76 -8.24 -3.75
N SER A 127 8.46 -7.84 -4.97
CA SER A 127 7.56 -8.56 -5.89
C SER A 127 8.26 -8.82 -7.20
N HIS A 128 8.21 -10.05 -7.68
CA HIS A 128 8.59 -10.38 -9.05
C HIS A 128 7.32 -10.46 -9.88
N ASP A 129 7.21 -9.55 -10.84
CA ASP A 129 6.06 -9.45 -11.72
C ASP A 129 6.48 -9.71 -13.17
N GLU A 130 5.51 -10.04 -14.01
CA GLU A 130 5.65 -10.12 -15.46
C GLU A 130 4.58 -9.26 -16.10
N MET A 131 4.98 -8.27 -16.90
CA MET A 131 4.08 -7.47 -17.72
C MET A 131 4.49 -7.58 -19.19
N PHE A 132 3.57 -7.95 -20.07
CA PHE A 132 3.81 -8.22 -21.49
C PHE A 132 5.04 -9.11 -21.72
N LYS A 133 5.14 -10.19 -20.92
CA LYS A 133 6.27 -11.16 -20.90
C LYS A 133 7.63 -10.57 -20.50
N LYS A 134 7.68 -9.33 -20.02
CA LYS A 134 8.86 -8.71 -19.43
C LYS A 134 8.79 -8.87 -17.92
N LYS A 135 9.80 -9.53 -17.37
CA LYS A 135 9.96 -9.66 -15.92
C LYS A 135 10.43 -8.34 -15.33
N MET A 136 9.92 -8.00 -14.16
CA MET A 136 10.30 -6.83 -13.39
C MET A 136 10.38 -7.16 -11.91
N LEU A 137 11.24 -6.44 -11.19
CA LEU A 137 11.33 -6.46 -9.74
C LEU A 137 10.77 -5.16 -9.18
N THR A 138 9.70 -5.28 -8.40
CA THR A 138 9.10 -4.17 -7.64
C THR A 138 9.58 -4.22 -6.20
N GLU A 139 10.09 -3.10 -5.69
CA GLU A 139 10.40 -2.89 -4.27
C GLU A 139 9.58 -1.71 -3.74
N ALA A 140 8.87 -1.91 -2.62
CA ALA A 140 8.06 -0.85 -2.01
C ALA A 140 7.94 -1.04 -0.49
N ASP A 141 7.66 0.05 0.23
CA ASP A 141 7.20 -0.07 1.61
C ASP A 141 5.67 -0.20 1.63
N VAL A 142 5.18 -1.25 2.30
CA VAL A 142 3.75 -1.43 2.57
C VAL A 142 3.50 -1.11 4.03
N ILE A 143 2.58 -0.18 4.28
CA ILE A 143 2.13 0.18 5.62
C ILE A 143 0.90 -0.65 5.92
N PHE A 144 1.03 -1.60 6.85
CA PHE A 144 -0.08 -2.40 7.34
C PHE A 144 -0.65 -1.78 8.61
N VAL A 145 -1.97 -1.72 8.70
CA VAL A 145 -2.71 -1.21 9.85
C VAL A 145 -3.66 -2.29 10.35
N ARG A 146 -3.49 -2.71 11.61
CA ARG A 146 -4.36 -3.69 12.25
C ARG A 146 -5.36 -3.00 13.14
N ASP A 147 -6.64 -3.28 12.95
CA ASP A 147 -7.66 -2.96 13.95
C ASP A 147 -7.44 -3.84 15.19
N ILE A 148 -7.16 -3.23 16.34
CA ILE A 148 -6.76 -4.00 17.53
C ILE A 148 -7.94 -4.83 18.06
N LYS A 149 -9.18 -4.39 17.82
CA LYS A 149 -10.40 -5.03 18.32
C LYS A 149 -10.84 -6.19 17.47
N THR A 150 -10.81 -6.04 16.15
CA THR A 150 -11.25 -7.09 15.22
C THR A 150 -10.12 -7.99 14.75
N ASN A 151 -8.86 -7.54 14.92
CA ASN A 151 -7.66 -8.17 14.39
C ASN A 151 -7.61 -8.18 12.84
N ASP A 152 -8.42 -7.33 12.19
CA ASP A 152 -8.40 -7.18 10.73
C ASP A 152 -7.23 -6.30 10.30
N TRP A 153 -6.54 -6.73 9.25
CA TRP A 153 -5.41 -6.02 8.66
C TRP A 153 -5.81 -5.34 7.36
N ARG A 154 -5.36 -4.10 7.21
CA ARG A 154 -5.43 -3.34 5.96
C ARG A 154 -4.05 -2.88 5.55
N ARG A 155 -3.86 -2.59 4.28
CA ARG A 155 -2.58 -2.18 3.70
C ARG A 155 -2.69 -0.83 3.00
N PHE A 156 -1.58 -0.13 2.95
CA PHE A 156 -1.35 1.07 2.16
C PHE A 156 0.01 0.91 1.47
N ILE A 157 0.03 0.90 0.15
CA ILE A 157 1.28 0.80 -0.60
C ILE A 157 1.85 2.21 -0.77
N TYR A 158 3.02 2.46 -0.20
CA TYR A 158 3.66 3.77 -0.28
C TYR A 158 4.52 3.87 -1.55
N LEU A 159 4.18 4.83 -2.41
CA LEU A 159 4.82 5.04 -3.69
C LEU A 159 5.99 6.02 -3.62
N GLY A 160 5.97 6.92 -2.63
CA GLY A 160 6.90 8.06 -2.53
C GLY A 160 6.35 9.34 -3.15
N VAL A 161 5.13 9.31 -3.68
CA VAL A 161 4.46 10.45 -4.34
C VAL A 161 3.26 10.98 -3.57
N GLU A 162 2.98 10.42 -2.40
CA GLU A 162 1.87 10.83 -1.54
C GLU A 162 2.07 12.29 -1.11
N ASP A 163 1.02 13.10 -1.25
CA ASP A 163 1.03 14.46 -0.74
C ASP A 163 1.13 14.44 0.80
N LYS A 164 2.01 15.27 1.35
CA LYS A 164 2.26 15.32 2.80
C LYS A 164 0.99 15.52 3.63
N LYS A 165 0.03 16.30 3.12
CA LYS A 165 -1.26 16.54 3.79
C LYS A 165 -2.06 15.24 3.90
N ASP A 166 -2.14 14.47 2.82
CA ASP A 166 -2.90 13.22 2.78
C ASP A 166 -2.19 12.16 3.61
N PHE A 167 -0.85 12.08 3.53
CA PHE A 167 -0.07 11.19 4.39
C PHE A 167 -0.30 11.46 5.88
N VAL A 168 -0.37 12.74 6.30
CA VAL A 168 -0.70 13.11 7.69
C VAL A 168 -2.16 12.79 8.04
N GLU A 169 -3.07 12.80 7.07
CA GLU A 169 -4.45 12.37 7.30
C GLU A 169 -4.53 10.86 7.56
N PHE A 170 -3.78 10.07 6.79
CA PHE A 170 -3.69 8.62 6.96
C PHE A 170 -2.93 8.24 8.24
N PHE A 171 -1.80 8.90 8.53
CA PHE A 171 -0.87 8.52 9.59
C PHE A 171 -0.44 9.74 10.43
N PRO A 172 -1.35 10.32 11.25
CA PRO A 172 -1.14 11.61 11.91
C PRO A 172 0.01 11.63 12.93
N ASP A 173 0.36 10.48 13.48
CA ASP A 173 1.41 10.27 14.48
C ASP A 173 2.56 9.39 13.95
N PHE A 174 2.77 9.35 12.63
CA PHE A 174 3.88 8.63 12.02
C PHE A 174 5.24 9.10 12.58
N PRO A 175 6.12 8.19 13.05
CA PRO A 175 7.39 8.56 13.66
C PRO A 175 8.33 9.28 12.68
N LYS A 176 8.74 10.50 13.04
CA LYS A 176 9.68 11.30 12.24
C LYS A 176 11.07 10.68 12.08
N SER A 177 11.43 9.72 12.94
CA SER A 177 12.71 9.00 12.87
C SER A 177 12.73 7.90 11.82
N THR A 178 11.56 7.49 11.32
CA THR A 178 11.45 6.42 10.31
C THR A 178 11.38 7.04 8.93
N THR A 179 12.26 6.59 8.04
CA THR A 179 12.26 6.98 6.62
C THR A 179 11.59 5.88 5.81
N LEU A 180 10.56 6.25 5.05
CA LEU A 180 9.97 5.37 4.04
C LEU A 180 10.83 5.38 2.79
N SER A 181 10.79 4.29 2.02
CA SER A 181 11.45 4.19 0.72
C SER A 181 10.43 4.40 -0.38
N LYS A 182 10.76 5.22 -1.40
CA LYS A 182 9.97 5.29 -2.64
C LYS A 182 9.87 3.91 -3.29
N MET A 183 8.76 3.69 -4.01
CA MET A 183 8.63 2.51 -4.85
C MET A 183 9.68 2.54 -5.97
N LEU A 184 10.29 1.38 -6.21
CA LEU A 184 11.19 1.16 -7.33
C LEU A 184 10.69 -0.03 -8.16
N ILE A 185 10.72 0.11 -9.48
CA ILE A 185 10.50 -0.99 -10.41
C ILE A 185 11.72 -1.07 -11.33
N ASP A 186 12.47 -2.17 -11.26
CA ASP A 186 13.76 -2.35 -11.93
C ASP A 186 14.76 -1.20 -11.65
N ASN A 187 14.83 -0.76 -10.39
CA ASN A 187 15.61 0.40 -9.90
C ASN A 187 15.20 1.76 -10.46
N LYS A 188 14.05 1.86 -11.15
CA LYS A 188 13.48 3.13 -11.60
C LYS A 188 12.40 3.58 -10.64
N ASP A 189 12.28 4.88 -10.41
CA ASP A 189 11.21 5.38 -9.56
C ASP A 189 9.85 5.37 -10.24
N PHE A 190 8.80 5.60 -9.46
CA PHE A 190 7.42 5.53 -9.93
C PHE A 190 7.14 6.40 -11.18
N ALA A 191 7.78 7.57 -11.31
CA ALA A 191 7.56 8.44 -12.47
C ALA A 191 8.20 7.87 -13.75
N GLU A 192 9.41 7.34 -13.62
CA GLU A 192 10.11 6.65 -14.72
C GLU A 192 9.37 5.38 -15.14
N SER A 193 8.97 4.55 -14.17
CA SER A 193 8.26 3.29 -14.45
C SER A 193 6.88 3.52 -15.05
N ALA A 194 6.12 4.50 -14.56
CA ALA A 194 4.83 4.87 -15.16
C ALA A 194 4.99 5.31 -16.62
N SER A 195 6.06 6.05 -16.94
CA SER A 195 6.37 6.46 -18.31
C SER A 195 6.69 5.24 -19.20
N GLU A 196 7.53 4.33 -18.71
CA GLU A 196 7.88 3.10 -19.44
C GLU A 196 6.66 2.21 -19.68
N PHE A 197 5.77 2.07 -18.70
CA PHE A 197 4.55 1.29 -18.84
C PHE A 197 3.56 1.93 -19.80
N ALA A 198 3.39 3.26 -19.77
CA ALA A 198 2.54 3.95 -20.74
C ALA A 198 3.02 3.71 -22.18
N LEU A 199 4.33 3.82 -22.43
CA LEU A 199 4.91 3.53 -23.74
C LEU A 199 4.79 2.04 -24.13
N LEU A 200 4.94 1.14 -23.17
CA LEU A 200 4.77 -0.30 -23.40
C LEU A 200 3.33 -0.64 -23.79
N ILE A 201 2.34 -0.10 -23.07
CA ILE A 201 0.92 -0.28 -23.41
C ILE A 201 0.63 0.22 -24.82
N LEU A 202 1.10 1.43 -25.17
CA LEU A 202 0.94 1.98 -26.52
C LEU A 202 1.55 1.06 -27.58
N GLN A 203 2.76 0.55 -27.34
CA GLN A 203 3.43 -0.38 -28.25
C GLN A 203 2.64 -1.67 -28.45
N GLU A 204 2.09 -2.25 -27.38
CA GLU A 204 1.28 -3.47 -27.44
C GLU A 204 -0.09 -3.23 -28.11
N MET A 205 -0.60 -2.00 -28.06
CA MET A 205 -1.76 -1.56 -28.84
C MET A 205 -1.44 -1.33 -30.34
N GLY A 206 -0.20 -1.56 -30.77
CA GLY A 206 0.25 -1.36 -32.15
C GLY A 206 0.46 0.10 -32.53
N VAL A 207 0.56 1.00 -31.54
CA VAL A 207 0.87 2.41 -31.77
C VAL A 207 2.37 2.56 -32.01
N GLU A 208 2.75 3.24 -33.09
CA GLU A 208 4.15 3.57 -33.37
C GLU A 208 4.67 4.57 -32.31
N ILE A 209 5.78 4.20 -31.66
CA ILE A 209 6.39 5.04 -30.62
C ILE A 209 7.30 6.10 -31.25
N THR A 210 6.72 7.24 -31.58
CA THR A 210 7.43 8.42 -32.08
C THR A 210 8.17 9.16 -30.96
N ASP A 211 9.08 10.05 -31.30
CA ASP A 211 9.74 10.91 -30.30
C ASP A 211 8.73 11.88 -29.63
N GLU A 212 7.71 12.33 -30.37
CA GLU A 212 6.61 13.13 -29.81
C GLU A 212 5.82 12.36 -28.74
N ALA A 213 5.54 11.07 -28.96
CA ALA A 213 4.87 10.24 -27.97
C ALA A 213 5.71 10.07 -26.69
N LYS A 214 7.04 9.90 -26.84
CA LYS A 214 7.97 9.81 -25.69
C LYS A 214 8.00 11.12 -24.91
N ASP A 215 8.06 12.25 -25.61
CA ASP A 215 8.08 13.57 -24.98
C ASP A 215 6.77 13.86 -24.24
N MET A 216 5.63 13.52 -24.85
CA MET A 216 4.30 13.66 -24.22
C MET A 216 4.19 12.82 -22.94
N VAL A 217 4.58 11.54 -22.99
CA VAL A 217 4.54 10.67 -21.80
C VAL A 217 5.49 11.19 -20.72
N LYS A 218 6.68 11.65 -21.12
CA LYS A 218 7.64 12.24 -20.19
C LYS A 218 7.07 13.50 -19.52
N GLU A 219 6.40 14.38 -20.27
CA GLU A 219 5.75 15.58 -19.73
C GLU A 219 4.63 15.22 -18.75
N GLN A 220 3.81 14.20 -19.07
CA GLN A 220 2.76 13.71 -18.16
C GLN A 220 3.31 13.16 -16.84
N SER A 221 4.58 12.71 -16.80
CA SER A 221 5.23 12.24 -15.58
C SER A 221 5.83 13.35 -14.70
N GLU A 222 5.94 14.60 -15.19
CA GLU A 222 6.54 15.71 -14.43
C GLU A 222 5.85 16.03 -13.10
N PRO A 223 4.51 16.01 -12.98
CA PRO A 223 3.84 16.18 -11.69
C PRO A 223 4.27 15.12 -10.66
N ILE A 224 4.48 13.88 -11.12
CA ILE A 224 4.92 12.77 -10.27
C ILE A 224 6.38 13.00 -9.82
N ARG A 225 7.27 13.41 -10.73
CA ARG A 225 8.66 13.79 -10.40
C ARG A 225 8.72 14.92 -9.37
N ALA A 226 7.85 15.92 -9.50
CA ALA A 226 7.77 17.01 -8.54
C ALA A 226 7.38 16.53 -7.14
N LYS A 227 6.43 15.59 -7.03
CA LYS A 227 6.01 14.96 -5.76
C LYS A 227 7.15 14.13 -5.15
N LEU A 228 7.83 13.29 -5.93
CA LEU A 228 9.00 12.53 -5.49
C LEU A 228 10.08 13.45 -4.88
N LYS A 229 10.42 14.53 -5.60
CA LYS A 229 11.39 15.52 -5.13
C LYS A 229 10.95 16.22 -3.85
N ALA A 230 9.67 16.57 -3.75
CA ALA A 230 9.10 17.18 -2.54
C ALA A 230 9.17 16.25 -1.32
N ASN A 231 9.11 14.93 -1.56
CA ASN A 231 9.26 13.90 -0.54
C ASN A 231 10.72 13.47 -0.29
N GLY A 232 11.69 14.06 -0.99
CA GLY A 232 13.12 13.88 -0.76
C GLY A 232 13.79 12.80 -1.60
N TYR A 233 13.19 12.40 -2.73
CA TYR A 233 13.72 11.37 -3.63
C TYR A 233 14.20 11.87 -5.00
#